data_AF-A0A948DQ93-F1
#
_entry.id   AF-A0A948DQ93-F1
#
_cell.length_a   1.000
_cell.length_b   1.000
_cell.length_c   1.000
_cell.angle_alpha   90.00
_cell.angle_beta   90.00
_cell.angle_gamma   90.00
#
_symmetry.space_group_name_H-M   'P 1'
#
loop_
_entity.id
_entity.type
_entity.pdbx_description
1 polymer ?
#
loop_
_entity_poly.entity_id
_entity_poly.type
_entity_poly.pdbx_seq_one_letter_code
_entity_poly.pdbx_strand_id
1 'polypeptide(L)'
;PLDGVFIDYRVTARGEQSEIFAALADRSLVGERAALLSPYVRDTAVIDIDAVPLASFLLQRSDFPACAILLDIGALDTTAIFTGKGKILHIRHFRFGGEMATRAIAETLRIDFTESETLKKSGEIPEEAGSAIREICDRFFSELKNTQAFLLHQNGLDEAPARIILTGGGARTPGIAEGLSRVFAVAVEQTNLIASGGFEIDTALRSSWDQVVMDQALALATRPLGRGSGFNFRQRASEARAGYGEIRDRWKKGSVVAFVILLLAGVEFGLDDYGARLRLDALKKEINAEFRKSLPEVTRVVDPVIQLKGKIAEAKKRAAGMGDATSAVTALDLLKEISALAPPDLLVTSLTLDGDAVGIKGETRNFDAVETVKKTFANAKHVKTVTIGSTNLMKQEKGVEFDLKIILKK
;
A
#
# COMPACT_ATOMS: atom_id res chain seq x y z
N PRO A 1 -25.27 -31.43 15.71
CA PRO A 1 -23.85 -31.03 15.87
C PRO A 1 -23.53 -29.82 14.98
N LEU A 2 -22.84 -28.80 15.49
CA LEU A 2 -22.52 -27.58 14.73
C LEU A 2 -21.63 -27.86 13.50
N ASP A 3 -20.88 -28.97 13.51
CA ASP A 3 -20.02 -29.38 12.39
C ASP A 3 -20.81 -29.81 11.13
N GLY A 4 -22.09 -30.16 11.30
CA GLY A 4 -22.98 -30.62 10.23
C GLY A 4 -23.71 -29.51 9.48
N VAL A 5 -23.53 -28.24 9.87
CA VAL A 5 -24.26 -27.11 9.28
C VAL A 5 -23.32 -26.07 8.69
N PHE A 6 -23.80 -25.37 7.67
CA PHE A 6 -23.30 -24.07 7.23
C PHE A 6 -24.02 -22.97 8.00
N ILE A 7 -23.26 -21.97 8.41
CA ILE A 7 -23.77 -20.79 9.11
C ILE A 7 -23.26 -19.58 8.34
N ASP A 8 -24.18 -18.72 7.93
CA ASP A 8 -23.85 -17.41 7.38
C ASP A 8 -24.76 -16.35 8.01
N TYR A 9 -24.30 -15.11 8.06
CA TYR A 9 -25.03 -14.03 8.72
C TYR A 9 -24.89 -12.69 8.01
N ARG A 10 -25.89 -11.84 8.20
CA ARG A 10 -25.89 -10.46 7.75
C ARG A 10 -26.02 -9.53 8.94
N VAL A 11 -25.22 -8.47 8.95
CA VAL A 11 -25.36 -7.40 9.96
C VAL A 11 -26.53 -6.52 9.53
N THR A 12 -27.59 -6.48 10.34
CA THR A 12 -28.81 -5.72 10.06
C THR A 12 -28.80 -4.34 10.69
N ALA A 13 -28.05 -4.15 11.78
CA ALA A 13 -27.79 -2.84 12.38
C ALA A 13 -26.41 -2.82 13.05
N ARG A 14 -25.72 -1.67 12.98
CA ARG A 14 -24.45 -1.43 13.68
C ARG A 14 -24.64 -0.36 14.74
N GLY A 15 -24.39 -0.72 16.00
CA GLY A 15 -24.40 0.18 17.15
C GLY A 15 -23.40 -0.31 18.21
N GLU A 16 -23.61 0.02 19.49
CA GLU A 16 -22.81 -0.55 20.60
C GLU A 16 -22.94 -2.08 20.67
N GLN A 17 -24.10 -2.61 20.31
CA GLN A 17 -24.31 -4.01 19.97
C GLN A 17 -24.76 -4.11 18.51
N SER A 18 -24.18 -5.04 17.75
CA SER A 18 -24.58 -5.27 16.36
C SER A 18 -25.71 -6.30 16.31
N GLU A 19 -26.78 -5.98 15.58
CA GLU A 19 -27.82 -6.95 15.27
C GLU A 19 -27.38 -7.79 14.07
N ILE A 20 -27.55 -9.11 14.16
CA ILE A 20 -27.26 -10.04 13.09
C ILE A 20 -28.50 -10.86 12.74
N PHE A 21 -28.73 -11.05 11.44
CA PHE A 21 -29.67 -12.02 10.91
C PHE A 21 -28.88 -13.19 10.35
N ALA A 22 -28.90 -14.31 11.09
CA ALA A 22 -28.14 -15.52 10.76
C ALA A 22 -29.05 -16.59 10.16
N ALA A 23 -28.52 -17.35 9.22
CA ALA A 23 -29.18 -18.49 8.64
C ALA A 23 -28.26 -19.73 8.72
N LEU A 24 -28.90 -20.88 8.91
CA LEU A 24 -28.23 -22.17 9.02
C LEU A 24 -28.78 -23.12 7.96
N ALA A 25 -27.90 -23.85 7.30
CA ALA A 25 -28.27 -24.86 6.30
C ALA A 25 -27.50 -26.16 6.57
N ASP A 26 -28.16 -27.31 6.42
CA ASP A 26 -27.47 -28.60 6.53
C ASP A 26 -26.44 -28.76 5.41
N ARG A 27 -25.24 -29.25 5.75
CA ARG A 27 -24.18 -29.47 4.75
C ARG A 27 -24.57 -30.48 3.69
N SER A 28 -25.35 -31.50 4.06
CA SER A 28 -25.87 -32.50 3.12
C SER A 28 -26.79 -31.86 2.10
N LEU A 29 -27.75 -31.06 2.54
CA LEU A 29 -28.69 -30.34 1.67
C LEU A 29 -27.95 -29.43 0.67
N VAL A 30 -26.99 -28.65 1.16
CA VAL A 30 -26.19 -27.77 0.29
C VAL A 30 -25.33 -28.58 -0.69
N GLY A 31 -24.77 -29.71 -0.24
CA GLY A 31 -24.02 -30.64 -1.07
C GLY A 31 -24.87 -31.26 -2.19
N GLU A 32 -26.08 -31.71 -1.88
CA GLU A 32 -27.03 -32.25 -2.86
C GLU A 32 -27.39 -31.21 -3.92
N ARG A 33 -27.67 -29.96 -3.52
CA ARG A 33 -27.98 -28.88 -4.45
C ARG A 33 -26.79 -28.51 -5.34
N ALA A 34 -25.58 -28.46 -4.77
CA ALA A 34 -24.36 -28.23 -5.54
C ALA A 34 -24.10 -29.36 -6.55
N ALA A 35 -24.37 -30.61 -6.17
CA ALA A 35 -24.16 -31.78 -7.03
C ALA A 35 -25.03 -31.72 -8.30
N LEU A 36 -26.28 -31.23 -8.20
CA LEU A 36 -27.17 -31.04 -9.36
C LEU A 36 -26.59 -30.09 -10.41
N LEU A 37 -25.82 -29.09 -10.00
CA LEU A 37 -25.22 -28.11 -10.91
C LEU A 37 -23.86 -28.56 -11.46
N SER A 38 -23.16 -29.44 -10.75
CA SER A 38 -21.78 -29.83 -11.07
C SER A 38 -21.52 -30.31 -12.51
N PRO A 39 -22.46 -30.97 -13.24
CA PRO A 39 -22.22 -31.35 -14.63
C PRO A 39 -22.33 -30.18 -15.63
N TYR A 40 -22.98 -29.09 -15.24
CA TYR A 40 -23.35 -27.99 -16.13
C TYR A 40 -22.50 -26.73 -15.92
N VAL A 41 -21.89 -26.58 -14.75
CA VAL A 41 -21.10 -25.39 -14.39
C VAL A 41 -19.70 -25.76 -13.94
N ARG A 42 -18.72 -24.89 -14.26
CA ARG A 42 -17.33 -25.07 -13.83
C ARG A 42 -17.16 -24.91 -12.32
N ASP A 43 -17.87 -23.94 -11.75
CA ASP A 43 -17.89 -23.65 -10.33
C ASP A 43 -19.25 -23.00 -9.99
N THR A 44 -19.80 -23.34 -8.84
CA THR A 44 -20.98 -22.65 -8.29
C THR A 44 -20.46 -21.45 -7.54
N ALA A 45 -20.79 -20.21 -7.87
CA ALA A 45 -20.23 -19.04 -7.14
C ALA A 45 -20.88 -18.82 -5.76
N VAL A 46 -22.18 -19.11 -5.68
CA VAL A 46 -23.07 -18.75 -4.57
C VAL A 46 -24.11 -19.85 -4.40
N ILE A 47 -24.44 -20.14 -3.14
CA ILE A 47 -25.67 -20.85 -2.77
C ILE A 47 -26.38 -19.97 -1.72
N ASP A 48 -27.52 -19.39 -2.09
CA ASP A 48 -28.33 -18.50 -1.25
C ASP A 48 -29.68 -19.17 -0.92
N ILE A 49 -30.51 -18.54 -0.10
CA ILE A 49 -31.87 -18.98 0.22
C ILE A 49 -32.82 -18.47 -0.87
N ASP A 50 -33.83 -19.27 -1.22
CA ASP A 50 -34.88 -18.87 -2.15
C ASP A 50 -35.52 -17.53 -1.75
N ALA A 51 -35.89 -16.74 -2.76
CA ALA A 51 -36.42 -15.38 -2.66
C ALA A 51 -35.52 -14.32 -1.96
N VAL A 52 -34.47 -14.69 -1.22
CA VAL A 52 -33.61 -13.74 -0.50
C VAL A 52 -32.84 -12.79 -1.43
N PRO A 53 -32.24 -13.25 -2.56
CA PRO A 53 -31.61 -12.35 -3.52
C PRO A 53 -32.59 -11.29 -4.03
N LEU A 54 -33.81 -11.71 -4.34
CA LEU A 54 -34.88 -10.84 -4.84
C LEU A 54 -35.34 -9.85 -3.78
N ALA A 55 -35.61 -10.30 -2.55
CA ALA A 55 -35.93 -9.40 -1.44
C ALA A 55 -34.79 -8.39 -1.18
N SER A 56 -33.54 -8.85 -1.22
CA SER A 56 -32.38 -7.99 -1.01
C SER A 56 -32.23 -6.93 -2.10
N PHE A 57 -32.55 -7.27 -3.34
CA PHE A 57 -32.59 -6.32 -4.45
C PHE A 57 -33.70 -5.27 -4.24
N LEU A 58 -34.92 -5.72 -3.92
CA LEU A 58 -36.06 -4.84 -3.70
C LEU A 58 -35.85 -3.87 -2.54
N LEU A 59 -35.21 -4.31 -1.45
CA LEU A 59 -34.90 -3.47 -0.28
C LEU A 59 -33.92 -2.33 -0.56
N GLN A 60 -33.14 -2.39 -1.66
CA GLN A 60 -32.23 -1.30 -2.05
C GLN A 60 -32.96 -0.15 -2.76
N ARG A 61 -34.23 -0.33 -3.10
CA ARG A 61 -35.00 0.68 -3.82
C ARG A 61 -35.59 1.72 -2.87
N SER A 62 -35.58 2.97 -3.30
CA SER A 62 -36.13 4.10 -2.54
C SER A 62 -37.67 4.06 -2.44
N ASP A 63 -38.35 3.40 -3.37
CA ASP A 63 -39.81 3.25 -3.40
C ASP A 63 -40.31 1.96 -2.71
N PHE A 64 -39.40 1.16 -2.13
CA PHE A 64 -39.79 -0.02 -1.37
C PHE A 64 -40.42 0.42 -0.04
N PRO A 65 -41.58 -0.13 0.35
CA PRO A 65 -42.26 0.30 1.57
C PRO A 65 -41.47 -0.06 2.82
N ALA A 66 -41.79 0.62 3.92
CA ALA A 66 -41.19 0.35 5.21
C ALA A 66 -41.40 -1.11 5.65
N CYS A 67 -42.60 -1.68 5.46
CA CYS A 67 -42.90 -3.09 5.74
C CYS A 67 -43.62 -3.76 4.55
N ALA A 68 -43.17 -4.96 4.16
CA ALA A 68 -43.77 -5.75 3.08
C ALA A 68 -43.55 -7.25 3.26
N ILE A 69 -44.36 -8.04 2.56
CA ILE A 69 -44.18 -9.49 2.43
C ILE A 69 -43.87 -9.81 0.97
N LEU A 70 -42.75 -10.49 0.72
CA LEU A 70 -42.48 -11.14 -0.56
C LEU A 70 -42.86 -12.62 -0.46
N LEU A 71 -43.67 -13.11 -1.39
CA LEU A 71 -44.08 -14.51 -1.50
C LEU A 71 -43.57 -15.10 -2.80
N ASP A 72 -42.67 -16.07 -2.69
CA ASP A 72 -42.27 -16.95 -3.78
C ASP A 72 -43.11 -18.23 -3.72
N ILE A 73 -44.13 -18.32 -4.57
CA ILE A 73 -45.08 -19.42 -4.60
C ILE A 73 -44.63 -20.40 -5.69
N GLY A 74 -43.97 -21.46 -5.27
CA GLY A 74 -43.50 -22.54 -6.14
C GLY A 74 -44.60 -23.54 -6.52
N ALA A 75 -44.18 -24.67 -7.09
CA ALA A 75 -45.09 -25.78 -7.36
C ALA A 75 -45.49 -26.51 -6.08
N LEU A 76 -44.54 -26.78 -5.18
CA LEU A 76 -44.74 -27.59 -3.98
C LEU A 76 -44.82 -26.74 -2.70
N ASP A 77 -43.94 -25.74 -2.59
CA ASP A 77 -43.76 -24.95 -1.38
C ASP A 77 -43.76 -23.45 -1.70
N THR A 78 -43.99 -22.64 -0.67
CA THR A 78 -43.96 -21.19 -0.72
C THR A 78 -42.96 -20.64 0.28
N THR A 79 -42.09 -19.74 -0.18
CA THR A 79 -41.16 -18.99 0.69
C THR A 79 -41.71 -17.59 0.92
N ALA A 80 -41.98 -17.24 2.18
CA ALA A 80 -42.38 -15.91 2.59
C ALA A 80 -41.22 -15.16 3.25
N ILE A 81 -40.93 -13.97 2.75
CA ILE A 81 -39.94 -13.06 3.34
C ILE A 81 -40.66 -11.84 3.87
N PHE A 82 -40.59 -11.67 5.18
CA PHE A 82 -41.09 -10.51 5.88
C PHE A 82 -39.97 -9.48 6.01
N THR A 83 -40.26 -8.25 5.57
CA THR A 83 -39.30 -7.15 5.52
C THR A 83 -39.78 -5.98 6.34
N GLY A 84 -38.84 -5.22 6.92
CA GLY A 84 -39.12 -4.02 7.71
C GLY A 84 -37.93 -3.09 7.75
N LYS A 85 -38.13 -1.78 7.60
CA LYS A 85 -37.10 -0.72 7.69
C LYS A 85 -35.84 -1.04 6.86
N GLY A 86 -36.03 -1.50 5.62
CA GLY A 86 -34.91 -1.81 4.71
C GLY A 86 -34.13 -3.09 5.01
N LYS A 87 -34.61 -3.94 5.94
CA LYS A 87 -34.01 -5.24 6.26
C LYS A 87 -34.99 -6.40 6.14
N ILE A 88 -34.46 -7.60 5.94
CA ILE A 88 -35.21 -8.85 6.12
C ILE A 88 -35.35 -9.10 7.62
N LEU A 89 -36.57 -9.33 8.09
CA LEU A 89 -36.88 -9.57 9.49
C LEU A 89 -37.18 -11.05 9.77
N HIS A 90 -37.83 -11.73 8.83
CA HIS A 90 -38.18 -13.13 9.00
C HIS A 90 -38.30 -13.84 7.65
N ILE A 91 -37.93 -15.12 7.61
CA ILE A 91 -38.11 -16.01 6.46
C ILE A 91 -38.89 -17.23 6.97
N ARG A 92 -39.99 -17.57 6.30
CA ARG A 92 -40.81 -18.74 6.63
C ARG A 92 -41.14 -19.53 5.36
N HIS A 93 -41.05 -20.85 5.46
CA HIS A 93 -41.53 -21.76 4.43
C HIS A 93 -42.91 -22.31 4.79
N PHE A 94 -43.78 -22.40 3.80
CA PHE A 94 -45.12 -22.96 3.88
C PHE A 94 -45.24 -24.14 2.92
N ARG A 95 -45.88 -25.22 3.36
CA ARG A 95 -46.26 -26.35 2.50
C ARG A 95 -47.51 -26.01 1.71
N PHE A 96 -47.35 -25.08 0.79
CA PHE A 96 -48.38 -24.63 -0.13
C PHE A 96 -47.72 -24.26 -1.45
N GLY A 97 -48.30 -24.72 -2.55
CA GLY A 97 -47.79 -24.42 -3.89
C GLY A 97 -48.84 -24.72 -4.96
N GLY A 98 -48.53 -24.32 -6.19
CA GLY A 98 -49.45 -24.42 -7.32
C GLY A 98 -49.91 -25.85 -7.64
N GLU A 99 -49.15 -26.88 -7.25
CA GLU A 99 -49.52 -28.29 -7.42
C GLU A 99 -50.77 -28.66 -6.61
N MET A 100 -50.94 -28.08 -5.42
CA MET A 100 -52.12 -28.35 -4.58
C MET A 100 -53.41 -27.94 -5.29
N ALA A 101 -53.39 -26.79 -5.99
CA ALA A 101 -54.50 -26.36 -6.81
C ALA A 101 -54.75 -27.31 -7.99
N THR A 102 -53.68 -27.78 -8.66
CA THR A 102 -53.79 -28.75 -9.76
C THR A 102 -54.40 -30.07 -9.30
N ARG A 103 -53.98 -30.58 -8.14
CA ARG A 103 -54.56 -31.80 -7.55
C ARG A 103 -56.03 -31.61 -7.16
N ALA A 104 -56.39 -30.46 -6.61
CA ALA A 104 -57.78 -30.14 -6.29
C ALA A 104 -58.69 -30.14 -7.52
N ILE A 105 -58.21 -29.60 -8.64
CA ILE A 105 -58.91 -29.65 -9.93
C ILE A 105 -59.06 -31.10 -10.39
N ALA A 106 -57.96 -31.88 -10.38
CA ALA A 106 -57.95 -33.27 -10.81
C ALA A 106 -58.95 -34.12 -10.02
N GLU A 107 -58.97 -33.97 -8.70
CA GLU A 107 -59.86 -34.70 -7.80
C GLU A 107 -61.32 -34.29 -7.98
N THR A 108 -61.59 -32.99 -8.10
CA THR A 108 -62.95 -32.46 -8.24
C THR A 108 -63.57 -32.83 -9.57
N LEU A 109 -62.82 -32.69 -10.67
CA LEU A 109 -63.29 -32.94 -12.02
C LEU A 109 -63.06 -34.39 -12.49
N ARG A 110 -62.31 -35.19 -11.72
CA ARG A 110 -61.91 -36.57 -12.04
C ARG A 110 -61.16 -36.69 -13.38
N ILE A 111 -60.33 -35.71 -13.66
CA ILE A 111 -59.44 -35.66 -14.83
C ILE A 111 -57.99 -35.90 -14.40
N ASP A 112 -57.09 -36.12 -15.36
CA ASP A 112 -55.69 -36.34 -15.04
C ASP A 112 -54.97 -35.03 -14.61
N PHE A 113 -53.79 -35.19 -14.02
CA PHE A 113 -52.99 -34.07 -13.52
C PHE A 113 -52.55 -33.10 -14.63
N THR A 114 -52.24 -33.61 -15.82
CA THR A 114 -51.75 -32.82 -16.95
C THR A 114 -52.87 -31.97 -17.56
N GLU A 115 -54.05 -32.57 -17.70
CA GLU A 115 -55.28 -31.89 -18.12
C GLU A 115 -55.67 -30.82 -17.09
N SER A 116 -55.59 -31.15 -15.80
CA SER A 116 -55.84 -30.20 -14.70
C SER A 116 -54.88 -29.03 -14.71
N GLU A 117 -53.59 -29.25 -14.97
CA GLU A 117 -52.59 -28.19 -15.03
C GLU A 117 -52.85 -27.26 -16.23
N THR A 118 -53.29 -27.83 -17.35
CA THR A 118 -53.67 -27.08 -18.55
C THR A 118 -54.88 -26.20 -18.27
N LEU A 119 -55.91 -26.76 -17.62
CA LEU A 119 -57.11 -26.03 -17.23
C LEU A 119 -56.82 -24.93 -16.20
N LYS A 120 -55.95 -25.20 -15.22
CA LYS A 120 -55.49 -24.19 -14.25
C LYS A 120 -54.81 -23.02 -14.94
N LYS A 121 -53.96 -23.30 -15.94
CA LYS A 121 -53.19 -22.29 -16.68
C LYS A 121 -54.05 -21.49 -17.66
N SER A 122 -55.11 -22.07 -18.22
CA SER A 122 -56.06 -21.33 -19.06
C SER A 122 -56.92 -20.36 -18.24
N GLY A 123 -57.14 -20.66 -16.95
CA GLY A 123 -57.98 -19.87 -16.05
C GLY A 123 -59.47 -20.17 -16.18
N GLU A 124 -59.86 -21.04 -17.10
CA GLU A 124 -61.24 -21.46 -17.36
C GLU A 124 -61.66 -22.58 -16.39
N ILE A 125 -61.58 -22.31 -15.09
CA ILE A 125 -61.83 -23.32 -14.06
C ILE A 125 -63.34 -23.38 -13.75
N PRO A 126 -64.00 -24.54 -13.85
CA PRO A 126 -65.38 -24.73 -13.39
C PRO A 126 -65.56 -24.33 -11.94
N GLU A 127 -66.74 -23.83 -11.57
CA GLU A 127 -66.98 -23.24 -10.25
C GLU A 127 -66.75 -24.22 -9.10
N GLU A 128 -67.04 -25.52 -9.31
CA GLU A 128 -66.79 -26.56 -8.31
C GLU A 128 -65.29 -26.69 -8.00
N ALA A 129 -64.45 -26.75 -9.03
CA ALA A 129 -63.00 -26.82 -8.88
C ALA A 129 -62.43 -25.49 -8.37
N GLY A 130 -63.01 -24.36 -8.79
CA GLY A 130 -62.68 -23.03 -8.26
C GLY A 130 -62.92 -22.93 -6.76
N SER A 131 -64.02 -23.51 -6.26
CA SER A 131 -64.31 -23.58 -4.83
C SER A 131 -63.27 -24.40 -4.06
N ALA A 132 -62.86 -25.55 -4.61
CA ALA A 132 -61.82 -26.37 -3.99
C ALA A 132 -60.46 -25.63 -3.91
N ILE A 133 -60.09 -24.89 -4.95
CA ILE A 133 -58.87 -24.05 -4.94
C ILE A 133 -58.97 -22.97 -3.87
N ARG A 134 -60.11 -22.27 -3.78
CA ARG A 134 -60.32 -21.21 -2.78
C ARG A 134 -60.17 -21.74 -1.36
N GLU A 135 -60.72 -22.91 -1.05
CA GLU A 135 -60.57 -23.53 0.28
C GLU A 135 -59.11 -23.81 0.66
N ILE A 136 -58.31 -24.31 -0.29
CA ILE A 136 -56.87 -24.54 -0.06
C ILE A 136 -56.14 -23.20 0.13
N CYS A 137 -56.45 -22.20 -0.70
CA CYS A 137 -55.86 -20.88 -0.62
C CYS A 137 -56.21 -20.18 0.71
N ASP A 138 -57.46 -20.26 1.16
CA ASP A 138 -57.92 -19.63 2.40
C ASP A 138 -57.22 -20.22 3.65
N ARG A 139 -56.90 -21.53 3.63
CA ARG A 139 -56.06 -22.16 4.66
C ARG A 139 -54.64 -21.57 4.66
N PHE A 140 -54.02 -21.44 3.49
CA PHE A 140 -52.70 -20.80 3.36
C PHE A 140 -52.73 -19.33 3.82
N PHE A 141 -53.72 -18.55 3.41
CA PHE A 141 -53.86 -17.15 3.81
C PHE A 141 -54.00 -17.01 5.32
N SER A 142 -54.77 -17.90 5.95
CA SER A 142 -54.92 -17.94 7.40
C SER A 142 -53.60 -18.24 8.11
N GLU A 143 -52.81 -19.19 7.59
CA GLU A 143 -51.50 -19.51 8.14
C GLU A 143 -50.49 -18.35 7.99
N LEU A 144 -50.48 -17.70 6.83
CA LEU A 144 -49.67 -16.52 6.57
C LEU A 144 -50.07 -15.36 7.49
N LYS A 145 -51.39 -15.15 7.70
CA LYS A 145 -51.92 -14.11 8.58
C LYS A 145 -51.57 -14.37 10.04
N ASN A 146 -51.65 -15.62 10.49
CA ASN A 146 -51.22 -16.03 11.82
C ASN A 146 -49.74 -15.78 12.03
N THR A 147 -48.90 -16.04 11.02
CA THR A 147 -47.47 -15.70 11.05
C THR A 147 -47.27 -14.20 11.22
N GLN A 148 -47.95 -13.39 10.41
CA GLN A 148 -47.88 -11.93 10.51
C GLN A 148 -48.27 -11.44 11.91
N ALA A 149 -49.40 -11.92 12.44
CA ALA A 149 -49.90 -11.53 13.76
C ALA A 149 -48.93 -11.93 14.88
N PHE A 150 -48.35 -13.13 14.80
CA PHE A 150 -47.33 -13.60 15.72
C PHE A 150 -46.09 -12.70 15.71
N LEU A 151 -45.57 -12.36 14.51
CA LEU A 151 -44.39 -11.51 14.39
C LEU A 151 -44.66 -10.09 14.91
N LEU A 152 -45.85 -9.53 14.68
CA LEU A 152 -46.24 -8.25 15.26
C LEU A 152 -46.27 -8.31 16.80
N HIS A 153 -46.87 -9.36 17.36
CA HIS A 153 -46.96 -9.54 18.82
C HIS A 153 -45.57 -9.72 19.47
N GLN A 154 -44.62 -10.34 18.77
CA GLN A 154 -43.26 -10.55 19.28
C GLN A 154 -42.29 -9.39 19.00
N ASN A 155 -42.78 -8.25 18.49
CA ASN A 155 -41.94 -7.15 18.00
C ASN A 155 -40.93 -7.60 16.92
N GLY A 156 -41.23 -8.69 16.20
CA GLY A 156 -40.49 -9.16 15.03
C GLY A 156 -40.90 -8.45 13.74
N LEU A 157 -42.03 -7.76 13.75
CA LEU A 157 -42.46 -6.78 12.76
C LEU A 157 -42.81 -5.47 13.48
N ASP A 158 -42.40 -4.35 12.92
CA ASP A 158 -42.73 -3.02 13.48
C ASP A 158 -44.20 -2.63 13.23
N GLU A 159 -44.74 -3.01 12.05
CA GLU A 159 -46.07 -2.65 11.60
C GLU A 159 -46.62 -3.68 10.59
N ALA A 160 -47.90 -3.58 10.27
CA ALA A 160 -48.50 -4.41 9.21
C ALA A 160 -47.87 -4.09 7.85
N PRO A 161 -47.72 -5.07 6.94
CA PRO A 161 -47.15 -4.81 5.63
C PRO A 161 -48.04 -3.86 4.84
N ALA A 162 -47.43 -2.93 4.12
CA ALA A 162 -48.15 -2.02 3.23
C ALA A 162 -48.49 -2.67 1.88
N ARG A 163 -47.75 -3.71 1.49
CA ARG A 163 -47.94 -4.45 0.23
C ARG A 163 -47.48 -5.90 0.35
N ILE A 164 -48.01 -6.73 -0.53
CA ILE A 164 -47.52 -8.08 -0.80
C ILE A 164 -46.98 -8.13 -2.23
N ILE A 165 -45.80 -8.71 -2.40
CA ILE A 165 -45.15 -8.89 -3.70
C ILE A 165 -45.12 -10.39 -4.00
N LEU A 166 -45.55 -10.77 -5.21
CA LEU A 166 -45.63 -12.16 -5.65
C LEU A 166 -44.58 -12.47 -6.70
N THR A 167 -43.96 -13.63 -6.55
CA THR A 167 -43.06 -14.29 -7.52
C THR A 167 -43.33 -15.81 -7.50
N GLY A 168 -42.76 -16.53 -8.45
CA GLY A 168 -42.93 -17.97 -8.61
C GLY A 168 -44.16 -18.34 -9.43
N GLY A 169 -44.08 -19.44 -10.18
CA GLY A 169 -45.16 -19.84 -11.11
C GLY A 169 -46.51 -20.09 -10.42
N GLY A 170 -46.51 -20.52 -9.16
CA GLY A 170 -47.70 -20.71 -8.36
C GLY A 170 -48.43 -19.41 -8.03
N ALA A 171 -47.79 -18.25 -8.11
CA ALA A 171 -48.44 -16.95 -7.93
C ALA A 171 -49.55 -16.66 -8.94
N ARG A 172 -49.57 -17.39 -10.07
CA ARG A 172 -50.60 -17.34 -11.11
C ARG A 172 -51.82 -18.22 -10.84
N THR A 173 -51.82 -18.95 -9.73
CA THR A 173 -52.97 -19.78 -9.35
C THR A 173 -54.20 -18.87 -9.18
N PRO A 174 -55.32 -19.17 -9.85
CA PRO A 174 -56.49 -18.32 -9.80
C PRO A 174 -56.99 -18.06 -8.38
N GLY A 175 -57.28 -16.79 -8.06
CA GLY A 175 -57.77 -16.36 -6.75
C GLY A 175 -56.69 -16.07 -5.72
N ILE A 176 -55.39 -16.34 -5.98
CA ILE A 176 -54.32 -16.05 -5.03
C ILE A 176 -54.18 -14.55 -4.77
N ALA A 177 -54.04 -13.75 -5.83
CA ALA A 177 -53.78 -12.32 -5.69
C ALA A 177 -54.99 -11.60 -5.05
N GLU A 178 -56.20 -11.93 -5.49
CA GLU A 178 -57.45 -11.37 -4.98
C GLU A 178 -57.71 -11.81 -3.54
N GLY A 179 -57.41 -13.07 -3.22
CA GLY A 179 -57.53 -13.64 -1.88
C GLY A 179 -56.58 -12.97 -0.89
N LEU A 180 -55.30 -12.85 -1.24
CA LEU A 180 -54.31 -12.15 -0.43
C LEU A 180 -54.67 -10.68 -0.24
N SER A 181 -55.09 -9.99 -1.31
CA SER A 181 -55.48 -8.58 -1.21
C SER A 181 -56.66 -8.39 -0.26
N ARG A 182 -57.68 -9.26 -0.34
CA ARG A 182 -58.83 -9.25 0.56
C ARG A 182 -58.46 -9.54 2.02
N VAL A 183 -57.68 -10.59 2.28
CA VAL A 183 -57.33 -11.02 3.65
C VAL A 183 -56.37 -10.06 4.34
N PHE A 184 -55.44 -9.46 3.59
CA PHE A 184 -54.47 -8.51 4.15
C PHE A 184 -54.88 -7.05 4.03
N ALA A 185 -55.90 -6.73 3.23
CA ALA A 185 -56.37 -5.38 2.94
C ALA A 185 -55.25 -4.48 2.38
N VAL A 186 -54.42 -5.03 1.49
CA VAL A 186 -53.25 -4.36 0.88
C VAL A 186 -53.17 -4.62 -0.61
N ALA A 187 -52.37 -3.80 -1.29
CA ALA A 187 -52.01 -4.04 -2.68
C ALA A 187 -51.17 -5.33 -2.81
N VAL A 188 -51.52 -6.14 -3.81
CA VAL A 188 -50.78 -7.34 -4.19
C VAL A 188 -50.26 -7.12 -5.59
N GLU A 189 -48.95 -7.19 -5.76
CA GLU A 189 -48.28 -6.86 -7.01
C GLU A 189 -47.31 -7.97 -7.40
N GLN A 190 -47.03 -8.10 -8.69
CA GLN A 190 -45.99 -9.01 -9.18
C GLN A 190 -44.63 -8.32 -9.20
N THR A 191 -43.56 -9.10 -9.13
CA THR A 191 -42.21 -8.59 -9.37
C THR A 191 -42.06 -8.09 -10.79
N ASN A 192 -41.26 -7.03 -10.97
CA ASN A 192 -40.77 -6.60 -12.27
C ASN A 192 -39.38 -5.97 -12.13
N LEU A 193 -38.35 -6.82 -12.14
CA LEU A 193 -36.97 -6.39 -11.97
C LEU A 193 -36.42 -5.66 -13.18
N ILE A 194 -36.82 -6.03 -14.39
CA ILE A 194 -36.34 -5.33 -15.59
C ILE A 194 -36.77 -3.87 -15.59
N ALA A 195 -38.05 -3.59 -15.34
CA ALA A 195 -38.56 -2.22 -15.33
C ALA A 195 -37.98 -1.41 -14.15
N SER A 196 -37.70 -2.07 -13.03
CA SER A 196 -37.28 -1.37 -11.82
C SER A 196 -35.78 -1.28 -11.57
N GLY A 197 -35.01 -2.21 -12.12
CA GLY A 197 -33.58 -2.34 -11.90
C GLY A 197 -32.72 -1.67 -12.96
N GLY A 198 -33.32 -1.06 -13.98
CA GLY A 198 -32.59 -0.45 -15.09
C GLY A 198 -31.76 -1.47 -15.87
N PHE A 199 -32.18 -2.74 -15.90
CA PHE A 199 -31.45 -3.78 -16.61
C PHE A 199 -31.62 -3.62 -18.12
N GLU A 200 -30.50 -3.57 -18.83
CA GLU A 200 -30.48 -3.73 -20.27
C GLU A 200 -30.63 -5.22 -20.60
N ILE A 201 -31.73 -5.54 -21.28
CA ILE A 201 -32.01 -6.89 -21.77
C ILE A 201 -32.00 -6.88 -23.29
N ASP A 202 -31.45 -7.94 -23.88
CA ASP A 202 -31.51 -8.15 -25.32
C ASP A 202 -32.97 -8.11 -25.82
N THR A 203 -33.17 -7.52 -27.00
CA THR A 203 -34.51 -7.29 -27.55
C THR A 203 -35.28 -8.60 -27.76
N ALA A 204 -34.60 -9.67 -28.14
CA ALA A 204 -35.22 -10.98 -28.35
C ALA A 204 -35.66 -11.63 -27.03
N LEU A 205 -34.88 -11.46 -25.96
CA LEU A 205 -35.24 -11.97 -24.63
C LEU A 205 -36.38 -11.18 -24.00
N ARG A 206 -36.50 -9.89 -24.31
CA ARG A 206 -37.54 -9.03 -23.74
C ARG A 206 -38.96 -9.52 -24.03
N SER A 207 -39.20 -10.09 -25.22
CA SER A 207 -40.51 -10.64 -25.59
C SER A 207 -40.87 -11.94 -24.89
N SER A 208 -39.87 -12.73 -24.46
CA SER A 208 -40.08 -14.00 -23.79
C SER A 208 -39.85 -13.92 -22.27
N TRP A 209 -39.58 -12.72 -21.73
CA TRP A 209 -39.29 -12.55 -20.32
C TRP A 209 -40.54 -12.72 -19.48
N ASP A 210 -40.50 -13.70 -18.59
CA ASP A 210 -41.55 -13.93 -17.61
C ASP A 210 -41.09 -13.40 -16.24
N GLN A 211 -41.48 -12.16 -15.91
CA GLN A 211 -41.05 -11.51 -14.67
C GLN A 211 -41.39 -12.31 -13.41
N VAL A 212 -42.51 -13.03 -13.39
CA VAL A 212 -42.97 -13.78 -12.21
C VAL A 212 -42.06 -14.98 -11.94
N VAL A 213 -41.49 -15.59 -12.97
CA VAL A 213 -40.68 -16.81 -12.84
C VAL A 213 -39.18 -16.53 -12.94
N MET A 214 -38.79 -15.49 -13.69
CA MET A 214 -37.39 -15.22 -14.02
C MET A 214 -36.73 -14.17 -13.14
N ASP A 215 -37.48 -13.29 -12.47
CA ASP A 215 -36.90 -12.21 -11.66
C ASP A 215 -36.05 -12.74 -10.49
N GLN A 216 -36.39 -13.88 -9.90
CA GLN A 216 -35.57 -14.51 -8.87
C GLN A 216 -34.20 -14.95 -9.40
N ALA A 217 -34.17 -15.54 -10.60
CA ALA A 217 -32.92 -15.92 -11.26
C ALA A 217 -32.09 -14.68 -11.62
N LEU A 218 -32.74 -13.62 -12.11
CA LEU A 218 -32.10 -12.35 -12.39
C LEU A 218 -31.49 -11.74 -11.12
N ALA A 219 -32.26 -11.67 -10.03
CA ALA A 219 -31.78 -11.15 -8.75
C ALA A 219 -30.58 -11.93 -8.22
N LEU A 220 -30.59 -13.26 -8.34
CA LEU A 220 -29.46 -14.11 -7.95
C LEU A 220 -28.24 -13.87 -8.84
N ALA A 221 -28.43 -13.68 -10.15
CA ALA A 221 -27.36 -13.44 -11.10
C ALA A 221 -26.71 -12.05 -10.92
N THR A 222 -27.48 -11.04 -10.52
CA THR A 222 -27.02 -9.65 -10.41
C THR A 222 -26.63 -9.25 -8.99
N ARG A 223 -26.83 -10.12 -7.99
CA ARG A 223 -26.45 -9.80 -6.60
C ARG A 223 -24.93 -9.61 -6.50
N PRO A 224 -24.45 -8.64 -5.71
CA PRO A 224 -23.03 -8.53 -5.40
C PRO A 224 -22.50 -9.80 -4.72
N LEU A 225 -21.27 -10.21 -5.02
CA LEU A 225 -20.63 -11.36 -4.38
C LEU A 225 -19.88 -11.01 -3.08
N GLY A 226 -19.84 -9.73 -2.72
CA GLY A 226 -19.18 -9.25 -1.50
C GLY A 226 -19.91 -9.66 -0.21
N ARG A 227 -19.24 -9.51 0.95
CA ARG A 227 -19.88 -9.79 2.24
C ARG A 227 -21.05 -8.82 2.50
N GLY A 228 -22.20 -9.36 2.90
CA GLY A 228 -23.37 -8.60 3.35
C GLY A 228 -24.48 -8.39 2.30
N SER A 229 -24.30 -8.84 1.05
CA SER A 229 -25.28 -8.72 -0.05
C SER A 229 -26.37 -9.81 -0.07
N GLY A 230 -26.24 -10.86 0.74
CA GLY A 230 -27.17 -11.98 0.89
C GLY A 230 -26.49 -13.11 1.67
N PHE A 231 -27.01 -14.34 1.61
CA PHE A 231 -26.33 -15.50 2.21
C PHE A 231 -25.45 -16.23 1.19
N ASN A 232 -24.42 -16.92 1.67
CA ASN A 232 -23.59 -17.77 0.85
C ASN A 232 -23.17 -19.02 1.61
N PHE A 233 -23.91 -20.10 1.42
CA PHE A 233 -23.60 -21.40 2.04
C PHE A 233 -22.54 -22.20 1.29
N ARG A 234 -21.95 -21.64 0.22
CA ARG A 234 -20.83 -22.30 -0.44
C ARG A 234 -19.56 -22.18 0.42
N GLN A 235 -18.89 -23.30 0.67
CA GLN A 235 -17.59 -23.28 1.35
C GLN A 235 -16.48 -22.55 0.57
N ARG A 236 -15.80 -21.69 1.32
CA ARG A 236 -14.49 -21.01 1.23
C ARG A 236 -13.37 -21.49 0.28
N ALA A 237 -13.47 -22.56 -0.49
CA ALA A 237 -12.40 -22.97 -1.41
C ALA A 237 -12.18 -21.99 -2.58
N SER A 238 -13.09 -21.03 -2.79
CA SER A 238 -13.11 -20.15 -3.96
C SER A 238 -13.33 -18.66 -3.61
N GLU A 239 -13.17 -18.27 -2.33
CA GLU A 239 -13.00 -16.85 -1.96
C GLU A 239 -11.75 -16.25 -2.66
N ALA A 240 -10.75 -17.09 -2.95
CA ALA A 240 -9.57 -16.71 -3.71
C ALA A 240 -9.84 -16.45 -5.20
N ARG A 241 -11.01 -16.81 -5.76
CA ARG A 241 -11.31 -16.67 -7.20
C ARG A 241 -12.41 -15.65 -7.52
N ALA A 242 -13.34 -15.36 -6.61
CA ALA A 242 -14.37 -14.35 -6.84
C ALA A 242 -13.80 -12.94 -7.05
N GLY A 243 -12.65 -12.63 -6.42
CA GLY A 243 -11.91 -11.39 -6.68
C GLY A 243 -11.08 -11.38 -7.96
N TYR A 244 -10.85 -12.51 -8.64
CA TYR A 244 -9.91 -12.57 -9.77
C TYR A 244 -10.43 -11.89 -11.04
N GLY A 245 -11.75 -11.80 -11.23
CA GLY A 245 -12.34 -11.16 -12.42
C GLY A 245 -12.13 -9.63 -12.45
N GLU A 246 -12.55 -8.95 -11.39
CA GLU A 246 -12.45 -7.48 -11.27
C GLU A 246 -11.02 -7.00 -10.96
N ILE A 247 -10.26 -7.77 -10.17
CA ILE A 247 -8.86 -7.44 -9.87
C ILE A 247 -8.00 -7.56 -11.12
N ARG A 248 -8.21 -8.57 -11.98
CA ARG A 248 -7.44 -8.73 -13.23
C ARG A 248 -7.58 -7.51 -14.14
N ASP A 249 -8.77 -6.94 -14.26
CA ASP A 249 -8.99 -5.79 -15.15
C ASP A 249 -8.43 -4.49 -14.56
N ARG A 250 -8.52 -4.32 -13.23
CA ARG A 250 -7.84 -3.22 -12.52
C ARG A 250 -6.32 -3.33 -12.55
N TRP A 251 -5.76 -4.54 -12.44
CA TRP A 251 -4.31 -4.76 -12.50
C TRP A 251 -3.74 -4.54 -13.89
N LYS A 252 -4.48 -4.89 -14.96
CA LYS A 252 -4.07 -4.55 -16.33
C LYS A 252 -3.99 -3.03 -16.54
N LYS A 253 -4.97 -2.28 -16.04
CA LYS A 253 -4.95 -0.81 -16.10
C LYS A 253 -3.84 -0.23 -15.21
N GLY A 254 -3.66 -0.77 -14.00
CA GLY A 254 -2.62 -0.36 -13.07
C GLY A 254 -1.20 -0.66 -13.56
N SER A 255 -0.98 -1.79 -14.25
CA SER A 255 0.33 -2.16 -14.79
C SER A 255 0.76 -1.24 -15.93
N VAL A 256 -0.17 -0.78 -16.76
CA VAL A 256 0.11 0.24 -17.78
C VAL A 256 0.56 1.55 -17.14
N VAL A 257 -0.14 2.02 -16.11
CA VAL A 257 0.24 3.25 -15.39
C VAL A 257 1.59 3.10 -14.69
N ALA A 258 1.83 1.99 -14.00
CA ALA A 258 3.12 1.72 -13.34
C ALA A 258 4.28 1.65 -14.33
N PHE A 259 4.06 1.04 -15.50
CA PHE A 259 5.05 1.00 -16.57
C PHE A 259 5.38 2.39 -17.11
N VAL A 260 4.37 3.26 -17.32
CA VAL A 260 4.58 4.65 -17.76
C VAL A 260 5.34 5.45 -16.71
N ILE A 261 5.03 5.29 -15.42
CA ILE A 261 5.76 5.95 -14.33
C ILE A 261 7.23 5.51 -14.30
N LEU A 262 7.50 4.21 -14.42
CA LEU A 262 8.87 3.68 -14.47
C LEU A 262 9.64 4.18 -15.70
N LEU A 263 8.97 4.29 -16.85
CA LEU A 263 9.58 4.83 -18.08
C LEU A 263 9.96 6.30 -17.90
N LEU A 264 9.05 7.12 -17.34
CA LEU A 264 9.31 8.53 -17.06
C LEU A 264 10.44 8.71 -16.04
N ALA A 265 10.44 7.93 -14.95
CA ALA A 265 11.53 7.95 -13.97
C ALA A 265 12.88 7.55 -14.57
N GLY A 266 12.88 6.55 -15.48
CA GLY A 266 14.09 6.16 -16.20
C GLY A 266 14.61 7.24 -17.15
N VAL A 267 13.72 7.98 -17.81
CA VAL A 267 14.10 9.13 -18.65
C VAL A 267 14.68 10.27 -17.81
N GLU A 268 14.06 10.61 -16.68
CA GLU A 268 14.55 11.64 -15.76
C GLU A 268 15.96 11.30 -15.24
N PHE A 269 16.15 10.07 -14.77
CA PHE A 269 17.46 9.59 -14.32
C PHE A 269 18.51 9.61 -15.45
N GLY A 270 18.11 9.24 -16.66
CA GLY A 270 19.00 9.27 -17.84
C GLY A 270 19.40 10.68 -18.26
N LEU A 271 18.46 11.64 -18.22
CA LEU A 271 18.72 13.04 -18.52
C LEU A 271 19.66 13.69 -17.49
N ASP A 272 19.48 13.37 -16.20
CA ASP A 272 20.34 13.87 -15.13
C ASP A 272 21.76 13.32 -15.21
N ASP A 273 21.95 12.02 -15.43
CA ASP A 273 23.28 11.42 -15.62
C ASP A 273 23.97 12.01 -16.85
N TYR A 274 23.24 12.17 -17.96
CA TYR A 274 23.76 12.77 -19.18
C TYR A 274 24.18 14.23 -18.97
N GLY A 275 23.35 15.03 -18.29
CA GLY A 275 23.64 16.42 -17.96
C GLY A 275 24.86 16.56 -17.03
N ALA A 276 24.98 15.67 -16.04
CA ALA A 276 26.12 15.63 -15.13
C ALA A 276 27.43 15.32 -15.87
N ARG A 277 27.41 14.36 -16.82
CA ARG A 277 28.58 14.03 -17.65
C ARG A 277 29.03 15.21 -18.52
N LEU A 278 28.09 15.91 -19.16
CA LEU A 278 28.39 17.10 -19.97
C LEU A 278 29.02 18.22 -19.15
N ARG A 279 28.50 18.50 -17.94
CA ARG A 279 29.08 19.49 -17.02
C ARG A 279 30.48 19.08 -16.58
N LEU A 280 30.68 17.80 -16.29
CA LEU A 280 31.97 17.27 -15.84
C LEU A 280 33.04 17.43 -16.93
N ASP A 281 32.69 17.14 -18.19
CA ASP A 281 33.59 17.33 -19.32
C ASP A 281 33.87 18.81 -19.62
N ALA A 282 32.87 19.68 -19.50
CA ALA A 282 33.06 21.12 -19.62
C ALA A 282 34.00 21.67 -18.53
N LEU A 283 33.78 21.28 -17.27
CA LEU A 283 34.60 21.71 -16.14
C LEU A 283 36.04 21.19 -16.27
N LYS A 284 36.24 19.94 -16.73
CA LYS A 284 37.57 19.39 -17.03
C LYS A 284 38.28 20.19 -18.14
N LYS A 285 37.56 20.62 -19.17
CA LYS A 285 38.14 21.45 -20.24
C LYS A 285 38.56 22.83 -19.70
N GLU A 286 37.73 23.44 -18.87
CA GLU A 286 38.01 24.74 -18.25
C GLU A 286 39.20 24.67 -17.28
N ILE A 287 39.24 23.66 -16.41
CA ILE A 287 40.37 23.40 -15.51
C ILE A 287 41.67 23.20 -16.31
N ASN A 288 41.63 22.42 -17.40
CA ASN A 288 42.81 22.21 -18.24
C ASN A 288 43.24 23.46 -19.00
N ALA A 289 42.30 24.28 -19.45
CA ALA A 289 42.59 25.54 -20.13
C ALA A 289 43.26 26.54 -19.18
N GLU A 290 42.76 26.67 -17.95
CA GLU A 290 43.31 27.56 -16.93
C GLU A 290 44.67 27.08 -16.41
N PHE A 291 44.84 25.76 -16.26
CA PHE A 291 46.13 25.15 -15.92
C PHE A 291 47.20 25.44 -16.98
N ARG A 292 46.85 25.30 -18.28
CA ARG A 292 47.78 25.59 -19.38
C ARG A 292 48.13 27.07 -19.51
N LYS A 293 47.22 27.98 -19.18
CA LYS A 293 47.50 29.43 -19.14
C LYS A 293 48.47 29.78 -18.00
N SER A 294 48.31 29.14 -16.84
CA SER A 294 49.07 29.47 -15.63
C SER A 294 50.46 28.84 -15.58
N LEU A 295 50.67 27.69 -16.26
CA LEU A 295 51.94 26.94 -16.25
C LEU A 295 52.31 26.41 -17.66
N PRO A 296 52.81 27.27 -18.57
CA PRO A 296 53.15 26.86 -19.94
C PRO A 296 54.35 25.89 -20.06
N GLU A 297 55.15 25.72 -19.00
CA GLU A 297 56.33 24.84 -18.99
C GLU A 297 56.02 23.35 -18.72
N VAL A 298 54.80 23.02 -18.29
CA VAL A 298 54.42 21.64 -17.95
C VAL A 298 53.87 20.91 -19.17
N THR A 299 54.69 20.04 -19.77
CA THR A 299 54.35 19.28 -20.99
C THR A 299 53.44 18.08 -20.76
N ARG A 300 53.31 17.59 -19.51
CA ARG A 300 52.46 16.44 -19.17
C ARG A 300 51.49 16.80 -18.03
N VAL A 301 50.24 17.04 -18.40
CA VAL A 301 49.15 17.30 -17.45
C VAL A 301 48.63 15.97 -16.90
N VAL A 302 48.87 15.69 -15.62
CA VAL A 302 48.31 14.53 -14.90
C VAL A 302 47.73 15.06 -13.60
N ASP A 303 46.40 15.10 -13.51
CA ASP A 303 45.62 15.76 -12.44
C ASP A 303 46.02 17.25 -12.21
N PRO A 304 45.40 18.18 -12.96
CA PRO A 304 45.75 19.60 -12.95
C PRO A 304 45.70 20.24 -11.55
N VAL A 305 44.76 19.81 -10.70
CA VAL A 305 44.51 20.46 -9.40
C VAL A 305 45.62 20.13 -8.41
N ILE A 306 46.06 18.87 -8.39
CA ILE A 306 47.15 18.42 -7.51
C ILE A 306 48.47 19.05 -7.93
N GLN A 307 48.75 19.10 -9.23
CA GLN A 307 49.97 19.72 -9.75
C GLN A 307 50.03 21.23 -9.45
N LEU A 308 48.92 21.95 -9.61
CA LEU A 308 48.84 23.38 -9.31
C LEU A 308 49.06 23.66 -7.81
N LYS A 309 48.41 22.88 -6.92
CA LYS A 309 48.62 22.99 -5.47
C LYS A 309 50.07 22.72 -5.07
N GLY A 310 50.72 21.73 -5.68
CA GLY A 310 52.13 21.43 -5.45
C GLY A 310 53.04 22.60 -5.84
N LYS A 311 52.80 23.21 -7.01
CA LYS A 311 53.59 24.36 -7.48
C LYS A 311 53.36 25.63 -6.67
N ILE A 312 52.13 25.88 -6.21
CA ILE A 312 51.84 26.99 -5.29
C ILE A 312 52.59 26.79 -3.96
N ALA A 313 52.64 25.57 -3.42
CA ALA A 313 53.39 25.27 -2.21
C ALA A 313 54.90 25.46 -2.39
N GLU A 314 55.45 25.09 -3.55
CA GLU A 314 56.86 25.30 -3.92
C GLU A 314 57.19 26.80 -4.03
N ALA A 315 56.34 27.59 -4.69
CA ALA A 315 56.49 29.04 -4.78
C ALA A 315 56.39 29.72 -3.41
N LYS A 316 55.47 29.26 -2.55
CA LYS A 316 55.30 29.78 -1.18
C LYS A 316 56.50 29.47 -0.29
N LYS A 317 57.13 28.30 -0.45
CA LYS A 317 58.40 27.97 0.25
C LYS A 317 59.56 28.85 -0.22
N ARG A 318 59.65 29.15 -1.53
CA ARG A 318 60.66 30.09 -2.04
C ARG A 318 60.46 31.51 -1.52
N ALA A 319 59.20 31.97 -1.43
CA ALA A 319 58.87 33.27 -0.87
C ALA A 319 59.13 33.34 0.66
N ALA A 320 58.87 32.26 1.40
CA ALA A 320 59.12 32.20 2.84
C ALA A 320 60.62 32.22 3.22
N GLY A 321 61.52 31.81 2.31
CA GLY A 321 62.96 31.86 2.53
C GLY A 321 63.61 33.26 2.47
N MET A 322 62.86 34.30 2.10
CA MET A 322 63.38 35.68 1.96
C MET A 322 62.76 36.69 2.94
N GLY A 323 61.95 36.26 3.92
CA GLY A 323 61.00 37.14 4.61
C GLY A 323 61.05 37.23 6.13
N ASP A 324 62.14 36.84 6.83
CA ASP A 324 62.15 36.91 8.31
C ASP A 324 63.50 37.33 8.91
N ALA A 325 64.08 38.43 8.39
CA ALA A 325 65.24 39.09 8.97
C ALA A 325 64.83 40.14 10.04
N THR A 326 64.05 39.72 11.04
CA THR A 326 63.68 40.55 12.20
C THR A 326 63.90 39.81 13.52
N SER A 327 65.12 39.31 13.75
CA SER A 327 65.64 39.10 15.10
C SER A 327 66.72 40.14 15.38
N ALA A 328 66.53 40.89 16.47
CA ALA A 328 67.16 42.15 16.79
C ALA A 328 68.61 42.00 17.31
N VAL A 329 69.49 41.34 16.55
CA VAL A 329 70.94 41.43 16.73
C VAL A 329 71.58 41.46 15.35
N THR A 330 72.06 42.63 14.93
CA THR A 330 72.81 42.76 13.67
C THR A 330 74.07 41.90 13.77
N ALA A 331 74.37 41.08 12.75
CA ALA A 331 75.56 40.21 12.73
C ALA A 331 76.87 40.98 13.05
N LEU A 332 76.88 42.29 12.77
CA LEU A 332 77.94 43.23 13.11
C LEU A 332 78.10 43.48 14.63
N ASP A 333 77.01 43.55 15.39
CA ASP A 333 77.06 43.74 16.85
C ASP A 333 77.61 42.48 17.55
N LEU A 334 77.22 41.31 17.04
CA LEU A 334 77.74 40.02 17.49
C LEU A 334 79.23 39.87 17.21
N LEU A 335 79.69 40.24 16.01
CA LEU A 335 81.11 40.25 15.67
C LEU A 335 81.91 41.21 16.57
N LYS A 336 81.35 42.38 16.88
CA LYS A 336 81.98 43.36 17.77
C LYS A 336 82.09 42.84 19.21
N GLU A 337 81.06 42.19 19.73
CA GLU A 337 81.06 41.63 21.09
C GLU A 337 82.01 40.42 21.21
N ILE A 338 82.03 39.56 20.19
CA ILE A 338 82.97 38.42 20.10
C ILE A 338 84.41 38.94 20.00
N SER A 339 84.66 39.98 19.20
CA SER A 339 86.00 40.57 19.08
C SER A 339 86.47 41.25 20.37
N ALA A 340 85.57 41.82 21.19
CA ALA A 340 85.92 42.46 22.45
C ALA A 340 86.27 41.45 23.56
N LEU A 341 85.74 40.23 23.46
CA LEU A 341 85.90 39.17 24.47
C LEU A 341 86.91 38.08 24.04
N ALA A 342 87.43 38.15 22.81
CA ALA A 342 88.40 37.20 22.29
C ALA A 342 89.77 37.37 22.98
N PRO A 343 90.39 36.29 23.50
CA PRO A 343 91.79 36.33 23.95
C PRO A 343 92.73 36.66 22.78
N PRO A 344 93.89 37.30 23.01
CA PRO A 344 94.83 37.68 21.95
C PRO A 344 95.42 36.50 21.16
N ASP A 345 95.21 35.27 21.63
CA ASP A 345 95.73 34.03 21.07
C ASP A 345 94.69 33.22 20.26
N LEU A 346 93.53 33.81 19.93
CA LEU A 346 92.42 33.17 19.24
C LEU A 346 92.39 33.54 17.74
N LEU A 347 92.42 32.55 16.84
CA LEU A 347 92.20 32.74 15.41
C LEU A 347 90.82 32.21 15.02
N VAL A 348 89.96 33.03 14.40
CA VAL A 348 88.62 32.61 13.93
C VAL A 348 88.67 32.37 12.43
N THR A 349 88.31 31.16 11.98
CA THR A 349 88.37 30.74 10.57
C THR A 349 87.02 30.76 9.87
N SER A 350 85.92 30.52 10.60
CA SER A 350 84.58 30.73 10.04
C SER A 350 83.56 31.13 11.11
N LEU A 351 82.59 31.94 10.69
CA LEU A 351 81.43 32.31 11.48
C LEU A 351 80.17 32.16 10.62
N THR A 352 79.21 31.37 11.08
CA THR A 352 77.92 31.15 10.41
C THR A 352 76.77 31.55 11.32
N LEU A 353 75.78 32.26 10.76
CA LEU A 353 74.57 32.69 11.45
C LEU A 353 73.37 31.96 10.83
N ASP A 354 72.69 31.11 11.59
CA ASP A 354 71.50 30.38 11.17
C ASP A 354 70.38 30.64 12.19
N GLY A 355 69.57 31.68 11.92
CA GLY A 355 68.55 32.17 12.85
C GLY A 355 69.16 32.60 14.19
N ASP A 356 68.79 31.89 15.26
CA ASP A 356 69.22 32.18 16.64
C ASP A 356 70.52 31.44 17.05
N ALA A 357 71.16 30.70 16.14
CA ALA A 357 72.37 29.93 16.40
C ALA A 357 73.58 30.48 15.62
N VAL A 358 74.69 30.67 16.33
CA VAL A 358 75.98 31.10 15.76
C VAL A 358 76.97 29.93 15.85
N GLY A 359 77.51 29.51 14.71
CA GLY A 359 78.63 28.57 14.64
C GLY A 359 79.94 29.34 14.51
N ILE A 360 80.91 29.06 15.36
CA ILE A 360 82.25 29.66 15.31
C ILE A 360 83.28 28.54 15.23
N LYS A 361 84.08 28.56 14.17
CA LYS A 361 85.27 27.71 14.06
C LYS A 361 86.53 28.54 14.24
N GLY A 362 87.48 27.99 14.97
CA GLY A 362 88.74 28.67 15.23
C GLY A 362 89.84 27.76 15.75
N GLU A 363 91.00 28.34 15.92
CA GLU A 363 92.23 27.67 16.35
C GLU A 363 92.74 28.30 17.65
N THR A 364 93.19 27.47 18.59
CA THR A 364 93.87 27.89 19.83
C THR A 364 95.15 27.10 20.06
N ARG A 365 95.96 27.50 21.04
CA ARG A 365 97.25 26.85 21.35
C ARG A 365 97.11 25.48 22.02
N ASN A 366 96.09 25.25 22.83
CA ASN A 366 95.86 24.01 23.59
C ASN A 366 94.38 23.83 23.99
N PHE A 367 94.02 22.65 24.49
CA PHE A 367 92.65 22.33 24.92
C PHE A 367 92.16 23.23 26.06
N ASP A 368 93.03 23.60 27.00
CA ASP A 368 92.69 24.50 28.12
C ASP A 368 92.29 25.90 27.65
N ALA A 369 92.89 26.38 26.56
CA ALA A 369 92.50 27.63 25.92
C ALA A 369 91.09 27.54 25.30
N VAL A 370 90.68 26.39 24.75
CA VAL A 370 89.31 26.19 24.23
C VAL A 370 88.27 26.27 25.34
N GLU A 371 88.55 25.66 26.51
CA GLU A 371 87.65 25.79 27.66
C GLU A 371 87.57 27.22 28.20
N THR A 372 88.70 27.92 28.20
CA THR A 372 88.75 29.33 28.58
C THR A 372 87.90 30.18 27.63
N VAL A 373 88.02 29.96 26.33
CA VAL A 373 87.22 30.61 25.28
C VAL A 373 85.72 30.30 25.46
N LYS A 374 85.35 29.05 25.77
CA LYS A 374 83.97 28.68 26.09
C LYS A 374 83.44 29.46 27.31
N LYS A 375 84.21 29.56 28.39
CA LYS A 375 83.81 30.30 29.60
C LYS A 375 83.66 31.79 29.34
N THR A 376 84.56 32.39 28.56
CA THR A 376 84.51 33.81 28.23
C THR A 376 83.30 34.13 27.35
N PHE A 377 83.02 33.32 26.31
CA PHE A 377 81.84 33.52 25.47
C PHE A 377 80.52 33.18 26.18
N ALA A 378 80.53 32.29 27.18
CA ALA A 378 79.36 32.01 28.00
C ALA A 378 78.96 33.20 28.90
N ASN A 379 79.90 34.10 29.21
CA ASN A 379 79.64 35.32 29.98
C ASN A 379 79.15 36.50 29.13
N ALA A 380 79.05 36.35 27.81
CA ALA A 380 78.52 37.40 26.93
C ALA A 380 77.03 37.63 27.18
N LYS A 381 76.59 38.89 27.11
CA LYS A 381 75.27 39.31 27.59
C LYS A 381 74.12 38.68 26.79
N HIS A 382 74.35 38.45 25.49
CA HIS A 382 73.38 37.95 24.53
C HIS A 382 73.47 36.44 24.27
N VAL A 383 74.32 35.72 25.01
CA VAL A 383 74.52 34.28 24.84
C VAL A 383 73.71 33.49 25.88
N LYS A 384 72.95 32.49 25.41
CA LYS A 384 72.18 31.58 26.27
C LYS A 384 73.02 30.39 26.69
N THR A 385 73.66 29.74 25.73
CA THR A 385 74.50 28.56 25.95
C THR A 385 75.59 28.47 24.91
N VAL A 386 76.80 28.12 25.36
CA VAL A 386 77.93 27.79 24.48
C VAL A 386 78.26 26.31 24.63
N THR A 387 78.29 25.60 23.51
CA THR A 387 78.56 24.16 23.44
C THR A 387 79.74 23.91 22.52
N ILE A 388 80.68 23.08 22.96
CA ILE A 388 81.78 22.62 22.11
C ILE A 388 81.22 21.49 21.26
N GLY A 389 81.20 21.69 19.94
CA GLY A 389 80.80 20.68 18.97
C GLY A 389 81.89 19.63 18.77
N SER A 390 83.11 20.08 18.45
CA SER A 390 84.28 19.21 18.29
C SER A 390 85.58 19.96 18.59
N THR A 391 86.60 19.24 19.03
CA THR A 391 87.97 19.74 19.20
C THR A 391 88.94 18.73 18.62
N ASN A 392 89.74 19.14 17.63
CA ASN A 392 90.69 18.29 16.92
C ASN A 392 92.11 18.84 17.03
N LEU A 393 93.09 17.96 17.26
CA LEU A 393 94.52 18.30 17.26
C LEU A 393 95.01 18.53 15.82
N MET A 394 95.67 19.66 15.56
CA MET A 394 96.23 19.94 14.24
C MET A 394 97.46 19.05 13.95
N LYS A 395 97.56 18.52 12.73
CA LYS A 395 98.59 17.55 12.32
C LYS A 395 100.02 18.12 12.20
N GLN A 396 100.22 19.42 12.38
CA GLN A 396 101.53 20.08 12.47
C GLN A 396 101.63 20.76 13.84
N GLU A 397 102.57 20.32 14.67
CA GLU A 397 102.62 20.56 16.12
C GLU A 397 102.62 22.05 16.52
N LYS A 398 101.44 22.55 16.95
CA LYS A 398 101.16 23.34 18.18
C LYS A 398 99.83 24.12 18.04
N GLY A 399 98.69 23.41 17.99
CA GLY A 399 97.37 24.02 18.11
C GLY A 399 96.19 23.04 18.05
N VAL A 400 95.03 23.48 18.54
CA VAL A 400 93.75 22.75 18.57
C VAL A 400 92.72 23.53 17.75
N GLU A 401 92.13 22.90 16.75
CA GLU A 401 90.97 23.42 16.03
C GLU A 401 89.70 23.08 16.82
N PHE A 402 88.80 24.03 16.99
CA PHE A 402 87.55 23.84 17.71
C PHE A 402 86.35 24.35 16.90
N ASP A 403 85.20 23.73 17.14
CA ASP A 403 83.89 24.18 16.68
C ASP A 403 83.02 24.51 17.90
N LEU A 404 82.60 25.76 18.02
CA LEU A 404 81.68 26.24 19.05
C LEU A 404 80.32 26.54 18.43
N LYS A 405 79.28 25.96 19.04
CA LYS A 405 77.90 26.32 18.77
C LYS A 405 77.36 27.19 19.90
N ILE A 406 77.01 28.42 19.56
CA ILE A 406 76.48 29.44 20.46
C ILE A 406 74.99 29.60 20.15
N ILE A 407 74.14 29.51 21.17
CA ILE A 407 72.71 29.80 21.04
C ILE A 407 72.45 31.16 21.69
N LEU A 408 71.87 32.09 20.94
CA LEU A 408 71.59 33.44 21.41
C LEU A 408 70.32 33.48 22.28
N LYS A 409 70.28 34.42 23.21
CA LYS A 409 69.03 34.75 23.92
C LYS A 409 68.14 35.56 22.98
N LYS A 410 66.86 35.21 22.93
CA LYS A 410 65.84 36.02 22.25
C LYS A 410 65.64 37.36 22.94
#